data_AF-A0A532CLH1-F1
#
_entry.id   AF-A0A532CLH1-F1
#
_cell.length_a   1.000
_cell.length_b   1.000
_cell.length_c   1.000
_cell.angle_alpha   90.00
_cell.angle_beta   90.00
_cell.angle_gamma   90.00
#
_symmetry.space_group_name_H-M   'P 1'
#
loop_
_entity.id
_entity.type
_entity.pdbx_description
1 polymer ?
#
loop_
_entity_poly.entity_id
_entity_poly.type
_entity_poly.pdbx_seq_one_letter_code
_entity_poly.pdbx_strand_id
1 'polypeptide(L)'
;MPLSIAESKNKTKVFNEIKANWPKQAASNNWTEANFKFKPPKDDWLLSLKALSKVTVDVKWNSGFKVTLFGTDEKGGQIKTIVGELPGTG
;
A
#
# COMPACT_ATOMS: atom_id res chain seq x y z
N MET A 1 -11.31 -0.08 -1.05
CA MET A 1 -11.63 -1.24 -1.91
C MET A 1 -10.33 -1.93 -2.30
N PRO A 2 -10.23 -3.26 -2.16
CA PRO A 2 -9.00 -3.97 -2.50
C PRO A 2 -8.55 -3.67 -3.93
N LEU A 3 -7.28 -3.34 -4.10
CA LEU A 3 -6.67 -2.99 -5.38
C LEU A 3 -6.38 -4.25 -6.20
N SER A 4 -6.44 -4.12 -7.52
CA SER A 4 -5.89 -5.12 -8.42
C SER A 4 -4.36 -5.09 -8.41
N ILE A 5 -3.71 -6.19 -8.82
CA ILE A 5 -2.23 -6.24 -8.96
C ILE A 5 -1.71 -5.07 -9.83
N ALA A 6 -2.39 -4.75 -10.93
CA ALA A 6 -2.03 -3.62 -11.79
C ALA A 6 -2.19 -2.26 -11.08
N GLU A 7 -3.25 -2.07 -10.31
CA GLU A 7 -3.52 -0.83 -9.57
C GLU A 7 -2.54 -0.65 -8.41
N SER A 8 -2.03 -1.74 -7.85
CA SER A 8 -1.03 -1.71 -6.78
C SER A 8 0.32 -1.11 -7.21
N LYS A 9 0.60 -1.07 -8.53
CA LYS A 9 1.75 -0.37 -9.11
C LYS A 9 1.51 1.12 -9.33
N ASN A 10 0.27 1.58 -9.23
CA ASN A 10 -0.10 2.97 -9.51
C ASN A 10 -0.15 3.79 -8.21
N LYS A 11 0.73 4.79 -8.11
CA LYS A 11 0.84 5.69 -6.96
C LYS A 11 -0.51 6.29 -6.54
N THR A 12 -1.24 6.86 -7.50
CA THR A 12 -2.51 7.53 -7.25
C THR A 12 -3.58 6.57 -6.75
N LYS A 13 -3.63 5.36 -7.32
CA LYS A 13 -4.57 4.31 -6.86
C LYS A 13 -4.26 3.87 -5.43
N VAL A 14 -2.99 3.59 -5.13
CA VAL A 14 -2.54 3.23 -3.78
C VAL A 14 -2.83 4.35 -2.79
N PHE A 15 -2.55 5.60 -3.16
CA PHE A 15 -2.80 6.75 -2.30
C PHE A 15 -4.29 7.01 -2.03
N ASN A 16 -5.13 6.89 -3.06
CA ASN A 16 -6.58 7.03 -2.90
C ASN A 16 -7.14 5.96 -1.97
N GLU A 17 -6.63 4.72 -2.05
CA GLU A 17 -7.01 3.65 -1.14
C GLU A 17 -6.56 3.94 0.30
N ILE A 18 -5.35 4.49 0.49
CA ILE A 18 -4.90 4.95 1.81
C ILE A 18 -5.86 5.99 2.38
N LYS A 19 -6.24 7.00 1.59
CA LYS A 19 -7.19 8.03 2.03
C LYS A 19 -8.58 7.48 2.34
N ALA A 20 -9.03 6.48 1.58
CA ALA A 20 -10.32 5.85 1.80
C ALA A 20 -10.34 5.01 3.08
N ASN A 21 -9.26 4.29 3.38
CA ASN A 21 -9.16 3.39 4.53
C ASN A 21 -8.70 4.09 5.82
N TRP A 22 -7.87 5.15 5.70
CA TRP A 22 -7.34 5.97 6.81
C TRP A 22 -7.67 7.47 6.66
N PRO A 23 -8.94 7.86 6.50
CA PRO A 23 -9.30 9.26 6.23
C PRO A 23 -8.92 10.20 7.38
N LYS A 24 -9.05 9.73 8.63
CA LYS A 24 -8.70 10.51 9.83
C LYS A 24 -7.20 10.76 9.91
N GLN A 25 -6.38 9.73 9.76
CA GLN A 25 -4.91 9.87 9.79
C GLN A 25 -4.40 10.69 8.62
N ALA A 26 -4.98 10.51 7.42
CA ALA A 26 -4.62 11.30 6.26
C ALA A 26 -4.89 12.79 6.47
N ALA A 27 -6.03 13.14 7.09
CA ALA A 27 -6.34 14.52 7.45
C ALA A 27 -5.40 15.05 8.55
N SER A 28 -5.23 14.31 9.66
CA SER A 28 -4.41 14.74 10.80
C SER A 28 -2.93 14.94 10.45
N ASN A 29 -2.38 14.12 9.55
CA ASN A 29 -0.97 14.19 9.16
C ASN A 29 -0.74 14.96 7.84
N ASN A 30 -1.77 15.61 7.29
CA ASN A 30 -1.72 16.28 5.98
C ASN A 30 -1.12 15.40 4.87
N TRP A 31 -1.53 14.13 4.81
CA TRP A 31 -1.08 13.23 3.75
C TRP A 31 -1.61 13.70 2.40
N THR A 32 -0.69 13.86 1.46
CA THR A 32 -0.96 14.26 0.09
C THR A 32 -0.22 13.33 -0.85
N GLU A 33 -0.69 13.20 -2.08
CA GLU A 33 0.03 12.38 -3.05
C GLU A 33 1.46 12.90 -3.28
N ALA A 34 1.68 14.21 -3.13
CA ALA A 34 2.99 14.84 -3.24
C ALA A 34 3.97 14.36 -2.15
N ASN A 35 3.52 14.23 -0.89
CA ASN A 35 4.37 13.78 0.21
C ASN A 35 4.42 12.26 0.40
N PHE A 36 3.62 11.51 -0.36
CA PHE A 36 3.69 10.06 -0.43
C PHE A 36 4.92 9.60 -1.21
N LYS A 37 5.93 9.07 -0.51
CA LYS A 37 7.15 8.49 -1.08
C LYS A 37 6.88 7.09 -1.60
N PHE A 38 6.07 6.99 -2.64
CA PHE A 38 5.71 5.72 -3.27
C PHE A 38 6.88 5.12 -4.04
N LYS A 39 7.10 3.82 -3.83
CA LYS A 39 7.94 2.96 -4.63
C LYS A 39 7.08 1.76 -5.04
N PRO A 40 6.86 1.52 -6.35
CA PRO A 40 6.05 0.41 -6.79
C PRO A 40 6.61 -0.92 -6.24
N PRO A 41 5.73 -1.90 -5.96
CA PRO A 41 6.16 -3.21 -5.53
C PRO A 41 7.07 -3.85 -6.58
N LYS A 42 8.07 -4.61 -6.13
CA LYS A 42 9.00 -5.33 -7.02
C LYS A 42 8.26 -6.39 -7.83
N ASP A 43 8.70 -6.60 -9.07
CA ASP A 43 8.09 -7.60 -9.94
C ASP A 43 8.17 -9.02 -9.35
N ASP A 44 9.23 -9.39 -8.64
CA ASP A 44 9.30 -10.69 -7.93
C ASP A 44 8.14 -10.89 -6.96
N TRP A 45 7.78 -9.85 -6.20
CA TRP A 45 6.66 -9.93 -5.27
C TRP A 45 5.34 -10.06 -6.03
N LEU A 46 5.17 -9.32 -7.12
CA LEU A 46 3.98 -9.37 -7.96
C LEU A 46 3.80 -10.72 -8.64
N LEU A 47 4.89 -11.34 -9.09
CA LEU A 47 4.91 -12.68 -9.69
C LEU A 47 4.60 -13.78 -8.66
N SER A 48 4.91 -13.54 -7.38
CA SER A 48 4.55 -14.47 -6.30
C SER A 48 3.07 -14.40 -5.89
N LEU A 49 2.33 -13.39 -6.35
CA LEU A 49 0.90 -13.29 -6.08
C LEU A 49 0.09 -14.23 -6.97
N LYS A 50 -0.95 -14.82 -6.39
CA LYS A 50 -1.95 -15.58 -7.14
C LYS A 50 -2.59 -14.67 -8.20
N ALA A 51 -2.75 -15.20 -9.41
CA ALA A 51 -3.42 -14.49 -10.50
C ALA A 51 -4.81 -14.00 -10.07
N LEU A 52 -5.16 -12.76 -10.43
CA LEU A 52 -6.41 -12.09 -10.04
C LEU A 52 -6.61 -11.91 -8.53
N SER A 53 -5.57 -12.10 -7.72
CA SER A 53 -5.64 -11.80 -6.29
C SER A 53 -5.83 -10.31 -6.05
N LYS A 54 -6.54 -10.04 -4.97
CA LYS A 54 -6.78 -8.70 -4.45
C LYS A 54 -5.63 -8.29 -3.56
N VAL A 55 -5.20 -7.05 -3.71
CA VAL A 55 -4.15 -6.43 -2.91
C VAL A 55 -4.79 -5.46 -1.93
N THR A 56 -4.48 -5.63 -0.65
CA THR A 56 -4.95 -4.74 0.42
C THR A 56 -3.83 -3.79 0.78
N VAL A 57 -4.13 -2.50 0.86
CA VAL A 57 -3.20 -1.49 1.37
C VAL A 57 -3.38 -1.37 2.86
N ASP A 58 -2.30 -1.25 3.61
CA ASP A 58 -2.28 -0.99 5.04
C ASP A 58 -1.23 0.06 5.37
N VAL A 59 -1.49 0.86 6.42
CA VAL A 59 -0.50 1.84 6.90
C VAL A 59 -0.19 1.54 8.35
N LYS A 60 1.08 1.20 8.61
CA LYS A 60 1.57 0.92 9.96
C LYS A 60 2.63 1.92 10.37
N TRP A 61 2.62 2.25 11.65
CA TRP A 61 3.70 2.98 12.27
C TRP A 61 4.90 2.08 12.53
N ASN A 62 6.05 2.43 11.95
CA ASN A 62 7.31 1.77 12.25
C ASN A 62 8.46 2.77 12.01
N SER A 63 8.69 3.64 13.01
CA SER A 63 9.57 4.83 12.90
C SER A 63 9.16 5.75 11.73
N GLY A 64 7.85 6.02 11.63
CA GLY A 64 7.20 6.69 10.49
C GLY A 64 6.05 5.85 9.93
N PHE A 65 5.18 6.44 9.14
CA PHE A 65 4.05 5.73 8.53
C PHE A 65 4.51 4.98 7.28
N LYS A 66 4.56 3.65 7.35
CA LYS A 66 4.93 2.78 6.22
C LYS A 66 3.69 2.21 5.57
N VAL A 67 3.61 2.36 4.25
CA VAL A 67 2.56 1.80 3.41
C VAL A 67 2.96 0.39 3.01
N THR A 68 2.21 -0.58 3.51
CA THR A 68 2.40 -2.01 3.24
C THR A 68 1.28 -2.50 2.34
N LEU A 69 1.64 -3.22 1.28
CA LEU A 69 0.69 -3.99 0.50
C LEU A 69 0.68 -5.43 0.99
N PHE A 70 -0.51 -5.97 1.12
CA PHE A 70 -0.76 -7.37 1.41
C PHE A 70 -1.41 -8.03 0.21
N GLY A 71 -0.92 -9.20 -0.17
CA GLY A 71 -1.53 -10.02 -1.20
C GLY A 71 -1.47 -11.50 -0.83
N THR A 72 -2.09 -12.34 -1.64
CA THR A 72 -2.16 -13.78 -1.43
C THR A 72 -1.34 -14.49 -2.49
N ASP A 73 -0.43 -15.37 -2.07
CA ASP A 73 0.34 -16.21 -2.99
C ASP A 73 -0.50 -17.37 -3.54
N GLU A 74 0.07 -18.14 -4.48
CA GLU A 74 -0.60 -19.29 -5.09
C GLU A 74 -0.99 -20.40 -4.10
N LYS A 75 -0.28 -20.49 -2.96
CA LYS A 75 -0.51 -21.48 -1.90
C LYS A 75 -1.55 -21.01 -0.88
N GLY A 76 -2.11 -19.80 -1.04
CA GLY A 76 -3.04 -19.20 -0.08
C GLY A 76 -2.35 -18.49 1.09
N GLY A 77 -1.02 -18.39 1.07
CA GLY A 77 -0.22 -17.66 2.05
C GLY A 77 -0.35 -16.15 1.86
N GLN A 78 -0.44 -15.40 2.96
CA GLN A 78 -0.40 -13.94 2.89
C GLN A 78 1.06 -13.48 2.82
N ILE A 79 1.38 -12.72 1.78
CA ILE A 79 2.68 -12.07 1.61
C ILE A 79 2.52 -10.56 1.65
N LYS A 80 3.56 -9.85 2.06
CA LYS A 80 3.53 -8.39 2.19
C LYS A 80 4.78 -7.73 1.63
N THR A 81 4.64 -6.49 1.19
CA THR A 81 5.75 -5.66 0.73
C THR A 81 5.52 -4.20 1.10
N ILE A 82 6.59 -3.45 1.35
CA ILE A 82 6.51 -2.03 1.67
C ILE A 82 6.69 -1.23 0.38
N VAL A 83 5.70 -0.41 0.06
CA VAL A 83 5.65 0.36 -1.20
C VAL A 83 5.76 1.86 -0.98
N GLY A 84 6.08 2.29 0.23
CA GLY A 84 6.36 3.69 0.47
C GLY A 84 6.18 4.09 1.91
N GLU A 85 6.38 5.39 2.11
CA GLU A 85 6.34 6.01 3.41
C GLU A 85 5.58 7.34 3.30
N LEU A 86 4.88 7.67 4.38
CA LEU A 86 4.13 8.90 4.55
C LEU A 86 4.71 9.68 5.74
N PRO A 87 4.73 11.02 5.66
CA PRO A 87 5.19 11.84 6.77
C PRO A 87 4.19 11.77 7.93
N GLY A 88 4.67 11.91 9.14
CA GLY A 88 3.82 12.06 10.32
C GLY A 88 4.64 12.11 11.59
N THR A 89 4.15 12.88 12.56
CA THR A 89 4.76 12.96 13.89
C THR A 89 4.20 11.87 14.76
N GLY A 90 5.09 10.96 15.15
CA GLY A 90 5.44 10.79 16.58
C GLY A 90 4.31 10.83 17.60
#